data_AF-A0A6L9F3Y9-F1
#
_entry.id   AF-A0A6L9F3Y9-F1
#
_cell.length_a   1.000
_cell.length_b   1.000
_cell.length_c   1.000
_cell.angle_alpha   90.00
_cell.angle_beta   90.00
_cell.angle_gamma   90.00
#
_symmetry.space_group_name_H-M   'P 1'
#
loop_
_entity.id
_entity.type
_entity.pdbx_description
1 polymer ?
#
loop_
_entity_poly.entity_id
_entity_poly.type
_entity_poly.pdbx_seq_one_letter_code
_entity_poly.pdbx_strand_id
1 'polypeptide(L)'
;MENREALKYEKAKRRVNKIRRFYKHLTIYTIVNLFIVVVNISNLDQGESYFEIQNFFTLIFWGIGVLIHAFMVFGFPYLFGNDWEERKIQKYMENDQEGYKKVQRWE
;
A
#
# COMPACT_ATOMS: atom_id res chain seq x y z
N MET A 1 -3.21 27.80 -18.35
CA MET A 1 -3.53 26.40 -18.75
C MET A 1 -2.44 25.44 -18.28
N GLU A 2 -1.17 25.81 -18.42
CA GLU A 2 0.03 25.08 -17.94
C GLU A 2 -0.08 24.52 -16.50
N ASN A 3 -0.59 25.32 -15.56
CA ASN A 3 -0.72 24.91 -14.15
C ASN A 3 -1.71 23.75 -13.93
N ARG A 4 -2.76 23.61 -14.77
CA ARG A 4 -3.70 22.48 -14.69
C ARG A 4 -3.10 21.18 -15.22
N GLU A 5 -2.22 21.26 -16.21
CA GLU A 5 -1.55 20.08 -16.77
C GLU A 5 -0.47 19.55 -15.82
N ALA A 6 0.31 20.44 -15.20
CA ALA A 6 1.27 20.07 -14.16
C ALA A 6 0.60 19.37 -12.97
N LEU A 7 -0.56 19.87 -12.51
CA LEU A 7 -1.33 19.23 -11.43
C LEU A 7 -1.87 17.84 -11.81
N LYS A 8 -2.38 17.68 -13.04
CA LYS A 8 -2.83 16.37 -13.54
C LYS A 8 -1.66 15.38 -13.63
N TYR A 9 -0.52 15.83 -14.13
CA TYR A 9 0.70 15.03 -14.23
C TYR A 9 1.19 14.56 -12.85
N GLU A 10 1.27 15.46 -11.87
CA GLU A 10 1.69 15.11 -10.51
C GLU A 10 0.70 14.15 -9.83
N LYS A 11 -0.62 14.32 -10.01
CA LYS A 11 -1.64 13.35 -9.54
C LYS A 11 -1.37 11.96 -10.15
N ALA A 12 -1.18 11.87 -11.48
CA ALA A 12 -0.90 10.61 -12.17
C ALA A 12 0.43 9.97 -11.72
N LYS A 13 1.49 10.75 -11.56
CA LYS A 13 2.79 10.29 -11.07
C LYS A 13 2.73 9.74 -9.64
N ARG A 14 2.01 10.42 -8.74
CA ARG A 14 1.76 9.91 -7.37
C ARG A 14 1.02 8.59 -7.40
N ARG A 15 0.04 8.43 -8.28
CA ARG A 15 -0.71 7.18 -8.47
C ARG A 15 0.21 6.04 -8.90
N VAL A 16 1.02 6.26 -9.93
CA VAL A 16 2.01 5.27 -10.41
C VAL A 16 3.01 4.89 -9.31
N ASN A 17 3.48 5.87 -8.53
CA ASN A 17 4.40 5.60 -7.42
C ASN A 17 3.77 4.75 -6.30
N LYS A 18 2.48 4.93 -6.00
CA LYS A 18 1.76 4.07 -5.04
C LYS A 18 1.69 2.63 -5.54
N ILE A 19 1.32 2.44 -6.81
CA ILE A 19 1.25 1.13 -7.47
C ILE A 19 2.63 0.45 -7.48
N ARG A 20 3.69 1.19 -7.83
CA ARG A 20 5.06 0.65 -7.84
C ARG A 20 5.52 0.20 -6.45
N ARG A 21 5.17 0.92 -5.39
CA ARG A 21 5.50 0.52 -4.00
C ARG A 21 4.75 -0.74 -3.60
N PHE A 22 3.47 -0.84 -3.95
CA PHE A 22 2.70 -2.06 -3.72
C PHE A 22 3.35 -3.26 -4.40
N TYR A 23 3.71 -3.16 -5.68
CA TYR A 23 4.36 -4.27 -6.39
C TYR A 23 5.69 -4.67 -5.76
N LYS A 24 6.52 -3.72 -5.32
CA LYS A 24 7.76 -4.05 -4.59
C LYS A 24 7.47 -4.90 -3.35
N HIS A 25 6.46 -4.49 -2.55
CA HIS A 25 6.10 -5.22 -1.34
C HIS A 25 5.52 -6.60 -1.66
N LEU A 26 4.64 -6.70 -2.66
CA LEU A 26 4.06 -7.96 -3.14
C LEU A 26 5.14 -8.92 -3.66
N THR A 27 6.12 -8.41 -4.42
CA THR A 27 7.24 -9.20 -4.93
C THR A 27 8.09 -9.76 -3.79
N ILE A 28 8.45 -8.93 -2.81
CA ILE A 28 9.22 -9.39 -1.64
C ILE A 28 8.42 -10.44 -0.86
N TYR A 29 7.14 -10.19 -0.60
CA TYR A 29 6.24 -11.15 0.04
C TYR A 29 6.23 -12.49 -0.72
N THR A 30 6.09 -12.47 -2.04
CA THR A 30 6.03 -13.69 -2.86
C THR A 30 7.35 -14.45 -2.81
N ILE A 31 8.49 -13.77 -2.95
CA ILE A 31 9.82 -14.41 -2.93
C ILE A 31 10.10 -15.04 -1.56
N VAL A 32 9.84 -14.31 -0.47
CA VAL A 32 10.10 -14.80 0.89
C VAL A 32 9.21 -16.00 1.21
N ASN A 33 7.91 -15.94 0.89
CA ASN A 33 7.01 -17.06 1.14
C ASN A 33 7.36 -18.27 0.27
N LEU A 34 7.74 -18.08 -1.00
CA LEU A 34 8.20 -19.17 -1.85
C LEU A 34 9.46 -19.82 -1.27
N PHE A 35 10.40 -19.01 -0.78
CA PHE A 35 11.60 -19.51 -0.12
C PHE A 35 11.27 -20.35 1.14
N ILE A 36 10.36 -19.86 2.00
CA ILE A 36 9.91 -20.60 3.19
C ILE A 36 9.26 -21.93 2.80
N VAL A 37 8.39 -21.93 1.79
CA VAL A 37 7.74 -23.15 1.27
C VAL A 37 8.79 -24.16 0.81
N VAL A 38 9.77 -23.72 -0.01
CA VAL A 38 10.82 -24.58 -0.54
C VAL A 38 11.69 -25.16 0.57
N VAL A 39 12.12 -24.33 1.53
CA VAL A 39 12.94 -24.77 2.68
C VAL A 39 12.16 -25.76 3.54
N ASN A 40 10.91 -25.48 3.88
CA ASN A 40 10.12 -26.39 4.71
C ASN A 40 9.89 -27.73 4.01
N ILE A 41 9.53 -27.74 2.72
CA ILE A 41 9.34 -28.98 1.96
C ILE A 41 10.65 -29.79 1.88
N SER A 42 11.80 -29.11 1.74
CA SER A 42 13.10 -29.79 1.62
C SER A 42 13.61 -30.37 2.94
N ASN A 43 13.08 -29.92 4.08
CA ASN A 43 13.46 -30.38 5.42
C ASN A 43 12.37 -31.23 6.10
N LEU A 44 11.40 -31.76 5.32
CA LEU A 44 10.37 -32.66 5.87
C LEU A 44 11.00 -34.00 6.28
N ASP A 45 10.80 -34.39 7.54
CA ASP A 45 11.13 -35.72 8.03
C ASP A 45 10.09 -36.76 7.57
N GLN A 46 10.45 -38.05 7.64
CA GLN A 46 9.55 -39.13 7.24
C GLN A 46 8.29 -39.16 8.10
N GLY A 47 7.15 -38.82 7.49
CA GLY A 47 5.84 -38.79 8.15
C GLY A 47 5.33 -37.39 8.49
N GLU A 48 6.14 -36.35 8.34
CA GLU A 48 5.69 -34.97 8.48
C GLU A 48 4.99 -34.46 7.22
N SER A 49 4.01 -33.57 7.41
CA SER A 49 3.29 -32.92 6.32
C SER A 49 3.55 -31.43 6.34
N TYR A 50 3.87 -30.86 5.17
CA TYR A 50 3.96 -29.41 5.02
C TYR A 50 2.61 -28.71 5.32
N PHE A 51 1.49 -29.40 5.14
CA PHE A 51 0.14 -28.84 5.23
C PHE A 51 -0.36 -28.64 6.68
N GLU A 52 0.55 -28.32 7.60
CA GLU A 52 0.19 -27.90 8.94
C GLU A 52 -0.15 -26.41 8.98
N ILE A 53 -1.18 -26.06 9.77
CA ILE A 53 -1.65 -24.68 9.95
C ILE A 53 -0.50 -23.76 10.41
N GLN A 54 0.46 -24.30 11.17
CA GLN A 54 1.67 -23.60 11.64
C GLN A 54 2.47 -22.98 10.49
N ASN A 55 2.61 -23.70 9.38
CA ASN A 55 3.36 -23.26 8.20
C ASN A 55 2.64 -22.15 7.41
N PHE A 56 1.33 -22.02 7.60
CA PHE A 56 0.52 -21.00 6.93
C PHE A 56 0.31 -19.72 7.74
N PHE A 57 0.60 -19.71 9.06
CA PHE A 57 0.39 -18.52 9.88
C PHE A 57 1.16 -17.30 9.35
N THR A 58 2.44 -17.47 8.97
CA THR A 58 3.24 -16.39 8.38
C THR A 58 2.63 -15.90 7.07
N LEU A 59 2.20 -16.82 6.20
CA LEU A 59 1.53 -16.53 4.93
C LEU A 59 0.24 -15.74 5.13
N ILE A 60 -0.61 -16.17 6.07
CA ILE A 60 -1.92 -15.59 6.35
C ILE A 60 -1.76 -14.20 6.98
N PHE A 61 -0.94 -14.08 8.03
CA PHE A 61 -0.76 -12.82 8.74
C PHE A 61 -0.20 -11.73 7.82
N TRP A 62 0.85 -12.04 7.07
CA TRP A 62 1.40 -11.10 6.08
C TRP A 62 0.48 -10.90 4.87
N GLY A 63 -0.23 -11.95 4.46
CA GLY A 63 -1.20 -11.90 3.36
C GLY A 63 -2.32 -10.89 3.62
N ILE A 64 -2.82 -10.80 4.87
CA ILE A 64 -3.79 -9.78 5.27
C ILE A 64 -3.23 -8.37 5.06
N GLY A 65 -1.97 -8.12 5.45
CA GLY A 65 -1.31 -6.83 5.24
C GLY A 65 -1.20 -6.45 3.75
N VAL A 66 -0.84 -7.42 2.91
CA VAL A 66 -0.78 -7.24 1.45
C VAL A 66 -2.18 -6.96 0.88
N LEU A 67 -3.20 -7.68 1.31
CA LEU A 67 -4.58 -7.47 0.87
C LEU A 67 -5.12 -6.10 1.26
N ILE A 68 -4.87 -5.65 2.49
CA ILE A 68 -5.24 -4.29 2.93
C ILE A 68 -4.51 -3.24 2.09
N HIS A 69 -3.21 -3.41 1.82
CA HIS A 69 -2.46 -2.49 0.98
C HIS A 69 -3.00 -2.47 -0.46
N ALA A 70 -3.32 -3.64 -1.02
CA ALA A 70 -3.94 -3.77 -2.33
C ALA A 70 -5.29 -3.04 -2.37
N PHE A 71 -6.11 -3.19 -1.34
CA PHE A 71 -7.39 -2.49 -1.23
C PHE A 71 -7.20 -0.97 -1.15
N MET A 72 -6.24 -0.48 -0.36
CA MET A 72 -5.95 0.96 -0.27
C MET A 72 -5.44 1.52 -1.60
N VAL A 73 -4.63 0.76 -2.34
CA VAL A 73 -4.09 1.21 -3.62
C VAL A 73 -5.16 1.11 -4.71
N PHE A 74 -5.83 -0.02 -4.90
CA PHE A 74 -6.72 -0.25 -6.04
C PHE A 74 -8.21 -0.07 -5.72
N GLY A 75 -8.65 -0.53 -4.55
CA GLY A 75 -10.08 -0.51 -4.16
C GLY A 75 -10.57 0.86 -3.72
N PHE A 76 -9.78 1.60 -2.96
CA PHE A 76 -10.20 2.89 -2.41
C PHE A 76 -10.66 3.91 -3.47
N PRO A 77 -9.93 4.14 -4.58
CA PRO A 77 -10.37 5.06 -5.62
C PRO A 77 -11.56 4.53 -6.43
N TYR A 78 -11.70 3.21 -6.57
CA TYR A 78 -12.82 2.58 -7.26
C TYR A 78 -14.13 2.70 -6.47
N LEU A 79 -14.06 2.56 -5.13
CA LEU A 79 -15.22 2.59 -4.26
C LEU A 79 -15.67 3.99 -3.84
N PHE A 80 -14.73 4.90 -3.58
CA PHE A 80 -15.04 6.24 -3.04
C PHE A 80 -15.05 7.35 -4.10
N GLY A 81 -14.58 7.06 -5.32
CA GLY A 81 -14.58 7.98 -6.45
C GLY A 81 -13.63 9.19 -6.28
N ASN A 82 -13.47 9.94 -7.37
CA ASN A 82 -12.59 11.11 -7.42
C ASN A 82 -13.02 12.22 -6.45
N ASP A 83 -14.32 12.33 -6.14
CA ASP A 83 -14.86 13.36 -5.25
C ASP A 83 -14.35 13.22 -3.82
N TRP A 84 -14.15 11.99 -3.32
CA TRP A 84 -13.57 11.80 -1.99
C TRP A 84 -12.11 12.25 -1.97
N GLU A 85 -11.35 11.93 -3.02
CA GLU A 85 -9.94 12.29 -3.11
C GLU A 85 -9.77 13.82 -3.22
N GLU A 86 -10.60 14.48 -4.01
CA GLU A 86 -10.63 15.95 -4.13
C GLU A 86 -10.95 16.61 -2.79
N ARG A 87 -12.00 16.15 -2.08
CA ARG A 87 -12.37 16.65 -0.75
C ARG A 87 -11.25 16.48 0.27
N LYS A 88 -10.55 15.35 0.24
CA LYS A 88 -9.43 15.12 1.17
C LYS A 88 -8.24 15.99 0.85
N ILE A 89 -7.86 16.13 -0.41
CA ILE A 89 -6.79 17.04 -0.83
C ILE A 89 -7.11 18.46 -0.38
N GLN A 90 -8.34 18.93 -0.61
CA GLN A 90 -8.76 20.27 -0.20
C GLN A 90 -8.68 20.45 1.32
N LYS A 91 -9.14 19.47 2.09
CA LYS A 91 -9.03 19.48 3.55
C LYS A 91 -7.58 19.51 4.05
N TYR A 92 -6.66 18.77 3.42
CA TYR A 92 -5.23 18.81 3.77
C TYR A 92 -4.61 20.16 3.42
N MET A 93 -4.96 20.75 2.28
CA MET A 93 -4.47 22.08 1.89
C MET A 93 -4.96 23.18 2.83
N GLU A 94 -6.22 23.13 3.27
CA GLU A 94 -6.78 24.05 4.26
C GLU A 94 -6.08 23.91 5.62
N ASN A 95 -5.88 22.67 6.10
CA ASN A 95 -5.17 22.41 7.35
C ASN A 95 -3.70 22.88 7.31
N ASP A 96 -2.99 22.67 6.20
CA ASP A 96 -1.62 23.16 6.03
C ASP A 96 -1.58 24.70 6.05
N GLN A 97 -2.50 25.37 5.37
CA GLN A 97 -2.61 26.83 5.38
C GLN A 97 -2.94 27.38 6.78
N GLU A 98 -3.80 26.71 7.54
CA GLU A 98 -4.06 27.05 8.95
C GLU A 98 -2.82 26.86 9.81
N GLY A 99 -2.05 25.79 9.59
CA GLY A 99 -0.76 25.56 10.25
C GLY A 99 0.24 26.68 9.98
N TYR A 100 0.42 27.08 8.72
CA TYR A 100 1.29 28.20 8.33
C TYR A 100 0.83 29.53 8.93
N LYS A 101 -0.47 29.85 8.87
CA LYS A 101 -1.03 31.07 9.48
C LYS A 101 -0.87 31.10 10.99
N LYS A 102 -0.91 29.93 11.65
CA LYS A 102 -0.69 29.83 13.10
C LYS A 102 0.77 30.10 13.42
N VAL A 103 1.72 29.49 12.71
CA VAL A 103 3.16 29.72 12.92
C VAL A 103 3.54 31.19 12.71
N GLN A 104 3.08 31.83 11.62
CA GLN A 104 3.31 33.26 11.38
C GLN A 104 2.65 34.21 12.38
N ARG A 105 1.69 33.74 13.19
CA ARG A 105 1.05 34.55 14.24
C ARG A 105 1.88 34.60 15.54
N TRP A 106 2.80 33.66 15.72
CA TRP A 106 3.68 33.58 16.90
C TRP A 106 5.10 34.10 16.64
N GLU A 107 5.35 34.64 15.45
CA GLU A 107 6.55 35.38 15.05
C GLU A 107 6.24 36.88 14.99
#